data_AF-A0A816YJ09-F1
#
_entry.id   AF-A0A816YJ09-F1
#
_cell.length_a   1.000
_cell.length_b   1.000
_cell.length_c   1.000
_cell.angle_alpha   90.00
_cell.angle_beta   90.00
_cell.angle_gamma   90.00
#
_symmetry.space_group_name_H-M   'P 1'
#
loop_
_entity.id
_entity.type
_entity.pdbx_description
1 polymer ?
#
loop_
_entity_poly.entity_id
_entity_poly.type
_entity_poly.pdbx_seq_one_letter_code
_entity_poly.pdbx_strand_id
1 'polypeptide(L)' 'MEVLGTNTKHGRCSVCKEKNKICTRKCEFAEYFPDEVQDDYEAATKLCGTPNIIRMMKLAPHEQKHLLPSSIQRRCRMDR' A
#
# COMPACT_ATOMS: atom_id res chain seq x y z
N MET A 1 29.03 -8.24 -1.35
CA MET A 1 27.78 -8.78 -0.77
C MET A 1 27.40 -7.86 0.37
N GLU A 2 26.55 -6.87 0.11
CA GLU A 2 26.22 -5.85 1.11
C GLU A 2 24.94 -6.25 1.85
N VAL A 3 25.13 -6.79 3.05
CA VAL A 3 24.08 -7.03 4.03
C VAL A 3 23.71 -5.68 4.65
N LEU A 4 22.84 -4.91 3.99
CA LEU A 4 22.28 -3.70 4.56
C LEU A 4 21.14 -4.07 5.53
N GLY A 5 21.54 -4.50 6.72
CA GLY A 5 20.72 -4.40 7.90
C GLY A 5 20.66 -2.95 8.39
N THR A 6 19.88 -2.08 7.74
CA THR A 6 19.57 -0.78 8.32
C THR A 6 18.46 -0.97 9.36
N ASN A 7 18.79 -0.69 10.61
CA ASN A 7 17.84 -0.49 11.71
C ASN A 7 17.33 0.96 11.66
N THR A 8 16.73 1.35 10.54
CA THR A 8 15.94 2.57 10.44
C THR A 8 14.50 2.17 10.68
N LYS A 9 13.85 2.82 11.64
CA LYS A 9 12.44 2.60 12.03
C LYS A 9 11.62 2.15 10.81
N HIS A 10 11.33 0.85 10.70
CA HIS A 10 10.46 0.37 9.63
C HIS A 10 9.06 0.87 10.00
N GLY A 11 8.73 2.06 9.51
CA GLY A 11 7.43 2.68 9.70
C GLY A 11 6.35 1.69 9.26
N ARG A 12 5.23 1.66 9.97
CA ARG A 12 4.12 0.80 9.55
C ARG A 12 3.66 1.27 8.18
N CYS A 13 3.58 0.36 7.21
CA CYS A 13 2.95 0.66 5.93
C CYS A 13 1.48 1.04 6.13
N SER A 14 0.89 1.71 5.14
CA SER A 14 -0.44 2.29 5.31
C SER A 14 -1.52 1.23 5.57
N VAL A 15 -1.37 0.07 4.93
CA VAL A 15 -2.25 -1.09 5.14
C VAL A 15 -2.17 -1.62 6.57
N CYS A 16 -0.97 -1.74 7.13
CA CYS A 16 -0.76 -2.24 8.48
C CYS A 16 -1.22 -1.23 9.54
N LYS A 17 -1.08 0.07 9.28
CA LYS A 17 -1.57 1.16 10.14
C LYS A 17 -3.11 1.11 10.25
N GLU A 18 -3.79 1.05 9.11
CA GLU A 18 -5.26 0.91 9.02
C GLU A 18 -5.77 -0.38 9.66
N LYS A 19 -5.14 -1.53 9.35
CA LYS A 19 -5.54 -2.82 9.92
C LYS A 19 -5.11 -3.03 11.37
N ASN A 20 -4.44 -2.05 11.97
CA ASN A 20 -3.82 -2.13 13.29
C ASN A 20 -2.98 -3.42 13.47
N LYS A 21 -2.25 -3.79 12.40
CA LYS A 21 -1.39 -4.99 12.36
C LYS A 21 0.08 -4.60 12.46
N ILE A 22 0.88 -5.53 12.97
CA ILE A 22 2.34 -5.40 12.99
C ILE A 22 2.86 -5.46 11.56
N CYS A 23 3.55 -4.41 11.13
CA CYS A 23 4.23 -4.37 9.84
C CYS A 23 5.62 -5.00 9.98
N THR A 24 5.86 -6.10 9.26
CA THR A 24 7.18 -6.77 9.24
C THR A 24 8.02 -6.26 8.09
N ARG A 25 9.35 -6.40 8.16
CA ARG A 25 10.26 -6.00 7.06
C ARG A 25 10.00 -6.73 5.73
N LYS A 26 9.24 -7.82 5.74
CA LYS A 26 8.80 -8.57 4.56
C LYS A 26 7.34 -8.26 4.19
N CYS A 27 6.79 -7.15 4.67
CA CYS A 27 5.41 -6.78 4.36
C CYS A 27 5.29 -6.48 2.87
N GLU A 28 4.54 -7.31 2.16
CA GLU A 28 4.27 -7.11 0.73
C GLU A 28 3.70 -5.71 0.48
N PHE A 29 2.85 -5.21 1.38
CA PHE A 29 2.21 -3.90 1.25
C PHE A 29 3.14 -2.71 1.47
N ALA A 30 4.27 -2.89 2.15
CA ALA A 30 5.19 -1.78 2.44
C ALA A 30 5.87 -1.22 1.19
N GLU A 31 6.03 -2.04 0.14
CA GLU A 31 6.55 -1.60 -1.15
C GLU A 31 5.55 -0.76 -1.93
N TYR A 32 4.24 -0.95 -1.70
CA TYR A 32 3.17 -0.25 -2.41
C TYR A 32 2.67 0.97 -1.65
N PHE A 33 2.54 0.85 -0.33
CA PHE A 33 1.94 1.86 0.54
C PHE A 33 2.92 2.22 1.67
N PRO A 34 3.99 2.98 1.35
CA PRO A 34 4.81 3.59 2.37
C PRO A 34 4.00 4.58 3.21
N ASP A 35 4.49 4.94 4.40
CA ASP A 35 3.79 5.86 5.32
C ASP A 35 3.51 7.24 4.68
N GLU A 36 4.33 7.67 3.71
CA GLU A 36 4.16 8.91 2.94
C GLU A 36 2.82 9.00 2.18
N VAL A 37 2.25 7.86 1.78
CA VAL A 37 0.97 7.80 1.05
C VAL A 37 -0.19 7.35 1.94
N GLN A 38 -0.07 7.50 3.27
CA GLN A 38 -1.11 7.12 4.22
C GLN A 38 -2.44 7.82 3.95
N ASP A 39 -2.42 9.13 3.72
CA ASP A 39 -3.64 9.92 3.49
C ASP A 39 -4.35 9.49 2.20
N ASP A 40 -3.57 9.22 1.14
CA ASP A 40 -4.10 8.71 -0.13
C ASP A 40 -4.68 7.30 0.03
N TYR A 41 -4.01 6.45 0.82
CA TYR A 41 -4.51 5.12 1.13
C TYR A 41 -5.82 5.18 1.92
N GLU A 42 -5.93 6.05 2.93
CA GLU A 42 -7.14 6.21 3.73
C GLU A 42 -8.30 6.77 2.89
N ALA A 43 -8.03 7.74 2.01
CA ALA A 43 -9.02 8.26 1.08
C ALA A 43 -9.50 7.15 0.12
N ALA A 44 -8.59 6.32 -0.35
CA ALA A 44 -8.92 5.20 -1.20
C ALA A 44 -9.68 4.09 -0.46
N THR A 45 -9.31 3.74 0.78
CA THR A 45 -10.01 2.72 1.58
C THR A 45 -11.42 3.16 1.90
N LYS A 46 -11.67 4.46 2.09
CA LYS A 46 -13.03 5.01 2.22
C LYS A 46 -13.86 4.86 0.94
N LEU A 47 -13.24 4.92 -0.23
CA LEU A 47 -13.94 4.80 -1.52
C LEU A 47 -14.15 3.35 -1.96
N CYS A 48 -13.11 2.52 -1.88
CA CYS A 48 -13.07 1.16 -2.40
C CYS A 48 -13.16 0.07 -1.33
N GLY A 49 -12.77 0.38 -0.09
CA GLY A 49 -12.45 -0.61 0.91
C GLY A 49 -11.05 -1.22 0.73
N THR A 50 -10.40 -1.50 1.85
CA THR A 50 -9.12 -2.24 1.91
C THR A 50 -9.11 -3.54 1.08
N PRO A 51 -10.12 -4.44 1.14
CA PRO A 51 -10.07 -5.69 0.37
C PRO A 51 -10.09 -5.47 -1.14
N ASN A 52 -10.78 -4.44 -1.63
CA ASN A 52 -10.80 -4.12 -3.06
C ASN A 52 -9.46 -3.54 -3.51
N ILE A 53 -8.86 -2.67 -2.69
CA ILE A 53 -7.50 -2.17 -2.91
C ILE A 53 -6.49 -3.30 -3.00
N ILE A 54 -6.50 -4.25 -2.05
CA ILE A 54 -5.61 -5.42 -2.06
C ILE A 54 -5.83 -6.25 -3.33
N ARG A 55 -7.09 -6.47 -3.73
CA ARG A 55 -7.43 -7.19 -4.98
C ARG A 55 -6.87 -6.45 -6.20
N MET A 56 -6.99 -5.13 -6.26
CA MET A 56 -6.40 -4.32 -7.33
C MET A 56 -4.87 -4.40 -7.34
N MET A 57 -4.21 -4.45 -6.18
CA MET A 57 -2.75 -4.66 -6.15
C MET A 57 -2.36 -6.02 -6.72
N LYS A 58 -3.10 -7.07 -6.37
CA LYS A 58 -2.83 -8.43 -6.85
C LYS A 58 -3.06 -8.58 -8.36
N LEU A 59 -3.98 -7.80 -8.91
CA LEU A 59 -4.29 -7.79 -10.35
C LEU A 59 -3.39 -6.85 -11.15
N ALA A 60 -2.68 -5.91 -10.49
CA ALA A 60 -1.81 -4.97 -11.16
C ALA A 60 -0.52 -5.68 -11.63
N PRO A 61 -0.09 -5.48 -12.90
CA PRO A 61 1.18 -5.98 -13.39
C PRO A 61 2.34 -5.47 -12.51
N HIS A 62 3.40 -6.27 -12.36
CA HIS A 62 4.55 -5.92 -11.52
C HIS A 62 5.17 -4.56 -11.84
N GLU A 63 5.07 -4.17 -13.10
CA GLU A 63 5.57 -2.92 -13.67
C GLU A 63 4.69 -1.70 -13.42
N GLN A 64 3.45 -1.86 -12.92
CA GLN A 64 2.54 -0.76 -12.60
C GLN A 64 2.32 -0.60 -11.10
N LYS A 65 2.99 -1.42 -10.28
CA LYS A 65 2.84 -1.46 -8.82
C LYS A 65 3.17 -0.12 -8.14
N HIS A 66 4.14 0.61 -8.67
CA HIS A 66 4.54 1.93 -8.18
C HIS A 66 3.56 3.05 -8.59
N LEU A 67 2.79 2.85 -9.67
CA LEU A 67 1.72 3.78 -10.08
C LEU A 67 0.40 3.49 -9.36
N LEU A 68 0.33 2.39 -8.63
CA LEU A 68 -0.89 1.90 -8.02
C LEU A 68 -1.47 2.86 -6.96
N PRO A 69 -0.71 3.47 -6.05
CA PRO A 69 -1.27 4.39 -5.06
C PRO A 69 -2.01 5.56 -5.74
N SER A 70 -1.38 6.16 -6.74
CA SER A 70 -1.94 7.28 -7.52
C SER A 70 -3.11 6.85 -8.43
N SER A 71 -3.12 5.60 -8.88
CA SER A 71 -4.14 5.06 -9.79
C SER A 71 -5.37 4.51 -9.06
N ILE A 72 -5.20 4.07 -7.81
CA ILE A 72 -6.28 3.50 -6.99
C ILE A 72 -7.39 4.51 -6.78
N GLN A 73 -7.06 5.78 -6.52
CA GLN A 73 -8.07 6.81 -6.27
C GLN A 73 -8.92 7.08 -7.52
N ARG A 74 -8.32 7.04 -8.72
CA ARG A 74 -9.03 7.17 -10.00
C ARG A 74 -9.88 5.95 -10.32
N ARG A 75 -9.35 4.74 -10.10
CA ARG A 75 -10.11 3.49 -10.30
C ARG A 75 -11.31 3.38 -9.35
N CYS A 76 -11.13 3.74 -8.09
CA CYS A 76 -12.21 3.73 -7.09
C CYS A 76 -13.38 4.66 -7.43
N ARG A 77 -13.15 5.72 -8.20
CA ARG A 77 -14.22 6.63 -8.67
C ARG A 77 -14.98 6.10 -9.90
N MET A 78 -14.41 5.17 -10.66
CA MET A 78 -14.97 4.69 -11.93
C MET A 78 -15.81 3.41 -11.79
N ASP A 79 -15.81 2.76 -10.62
CA ASP A 79 -16.53 1.51 -10.35
C ASP A 79 -17.93 1.74 -9.70
N ARG A 80 -18.48 2.97 -9.77
CA ARG A 80 -19.80 3.33 -9.20
C ARG A 80 -20.77 3.78 -10.28
#